data_AF-A0A9P0XCB2-F1
#
_entry.id   AF-A0A9P0XCB2-F1
#
_cell.length_a   1.000
_cell.length_b   1.000
_cell.length_c   1.000
_cell.angle_alpha   90.00
_cell.angle_beta   90.00
_cell.angle_gamma   90.00
#
_symmetry.space_group_name_H-M   'P 1'
#
loop_
_entity.id
_entity.type
_entity.pdbx_description
1 polymer ?
#
loop_
_entity_poly.entity_id
_entity_poly.type
_entity_poly.pdbx_seq_one_letter_code
_entity_poly.pdbx_strand_id
1 'polypeptide(L)'
;MSLEQTACDDLKAFERRLTEVIACLQPATTRWRIVLAVVSLCTAIAAWHWLTDPLTPVVSLTQSLWNHPFFTVTSTLLLLLFIVGVHRKVIAPSIITARTRSVLNDFNMSCDETGKLILKPRPANILSCHY
;
A
#
# COMPACT_ATOMS: atom_id res chain seq x y z
N MET A 1 11.94 -41.12 4.43
CA MET A 1 11.59 -39.80 3.87
C MET A 1 12.90 -39.18 3.41
N SER A 2 13.04 -38.83 2.12
CA SER A 2 14.29 -38.21 1.62
C SER A 2 14.40 -36.78 2.12
N LEU A 3 15.62 -36.29 2.37
CA LEU A 3 15.88 -34.94 2.87
C LEU A 3 15.28 -33.85 1.95
N GLU A 4 15.28 -34.09 0.64
CA GLU A 4 14.68 -33.20 -0.36
C GLU A 4 13.15 -33.09 -0.22
N GLN A 5 12.47 -34.20 0.13
CA GLN A 5 11.03 -34.20 0.36
C GLN A 5 10.69 -33.30 1.55
N THR A 6 11.46 -33.45 2.65
CA THR A 6 11.27 -32.66 3.87
C THR A 6 11.53 -31.17 3.62
N ALA A 7 12.54 -30.82 2.82
CA ALA A 7 12.83 -29.43 2.48
C ALA A 7 11.73 -28.79 1.61
N CYS A 8 11.16 -29.52 0.65
CA CYS A 8 10.03 -29.04 -0.15
C CYS A 8 8.77 -28.84 0.68
N ASP A 9 8.49 -29.76 1.61
CA ASP A 9 7.33 -29.66 2.51
C ASP A 9 7.44 -28.45 3.45
N ASP A 10 8.64 -28.16 3.96
CA ASP A 10 8.89 -26.99 4.82
C ASP A 10 8.75 -25.67 4.04
N LEU A 11 9.28 -25.59 2.82
CA LEU A 11 9.11 -24.40 1.95
C LEU A 11 7.63 -24.12 1.67
N LYS A 12 6.86 -25.17 1.41
CA LYS A 12 5.42 -25.07 1.14
C LYS A 12 4.65 -24.65 2.39
N ALA A 13 5.04 -25.14 3.57
CA ALA A 13 4.49 -24.71 4.84
C ALA A 13 4.79 -23.22 5.10
N PHE A 14 6.02 -22.79 4.85
CA PHE A 14 6.44 -21.38 4.94
C PHE A 14 5.63 -20.49 3.99
N GLU A 15 5.54 -20.85 2.70
CA GLU A 15 4.77 -20.12 1.70
C GLU A 15 3.30 -19.95 2.13
N ARG A 16 2.70 -21.02 2.66
CA ARG A 16 1.31 -20.98 3.15
C ARG A 16 1.16 -19.99 4.30
N ARG A 17 2.10 -19.97 5.26
CA ARG A 17 2.08 -19.01 6.38
C ARG A 17 2.31 -17.58 5.93
N LEU A 18 3.24 -17.38 5.01
CA LEU A 18 3.51 -16.06 4.44
C LEU A 18 2.28 -15.52 3.70
N THR A 19 1.64 -16.36 2.90
CA THR A 19 0.39 -16.04 2.19
C THR A 19 -0.74 -15.71 3.15
N GLU A 20 -0.91 -16.48 4.24
CA GLU A 20 -1.92 -16.23 5.27
C GLU A 20 -1.73 -14.88 5.96
N VAL A 21 -0.50 -14.56 6.36
CA VAL A 21 -0.16 -13.27 7.00
C VAL A 21 -0.44 -12.10 6.04
N ILE A 22 0.03 -12.20 4.80
CA ILE A 22 -0.17 -11.16 3.77
C ILE A 22 -1.67 -11.01 3.43
N ALA A 23 -2.38 -12.12 3.27
CA ALA A 23 -3.83 -12.13 3.01
C ALA A 23 -4.64 -11.51 4.15
N CYS A 24 -4.18 -11.61 5.40
CA CYS A 24 -4.81 -10.93 6.54
C CYS A 24 -4.58 -9.41 6.52
N LEU A 25 -3.39 -8.96 6.08
CA LEU A 25 -3.00 -7.54 6.01
C LEU A 25 -3.60 -6.79 4.81
N GLN A 26 -3.80 -7.47 3.68
CA GLN A 26 -4.29 -6.88 2.43
C GLN A 26 -5.71 -6.27 2.50
N PRO A 27 -6.75 -6.92 3.03
CA PRO A 27 -8.12 -6.39 3.01
C PRO A 27 -8.27 -5.11 3.84
N ALA A 28 -7.59 -5.02 4.99
CA ALA A 28 -7.56 -3.81 5.78
C ALA A 28 -6.91 -2.65 5.00
N THR A 29 -5.81 -2.93 4.31
CA THR A 29 -5.07 -1.93 3.52
C THR A 29 -5.86 -1.46 2.31
N THR A 30 -6.49 -2.37 1.57
CA THR A 30 -7.34 -2.04 0.43
C THR A 30 -8.51 -1.17 0.86
N ARG A 31 -9.14 -1.46 2.01
CA ARG A 31 -10.19 -0.59 2.57
C ARG A 31 -9.69 0.83 2.81
N TRP A 32 -8.53 0.99 3.45
CA TRP A 32 -7.95 2.33 3.69
C TRP A 32 -7.57 3.06 2.40
N ARG A 33 -7.08 2.35 1.37
CA ARG A 33 -6.83 2.93 0.05
C ARG A 33 -8.11 3.44 -0.62
N ILE A 34 -9.19 2.64 -0.57
CA ILE A 34 -10.50 3.03 -1.12
C ILE A 34 -11.04 4.25 -0.38
N VAL A 35 -11.02 4.23 0.97
CA VAL A 35 -11.48 5.37 1.78
C VAL A 35 -10.70 6.65 1.43
N LEU A 36 -9.37 6.59 1.35
CA LEU A 36 -8.57 7.75 1.00
C LEU A 36 -8.87 8.25 -0.43
N ALA A 37 -9.01 7.34 -1.40
CA ALA A 37 -9.34 7.70 -2.78
C ALA A 37 -10.71 8.40 -2.86
N VAL A 38 -11.74 7.84 -2.21
CA VAL A 38 -13.09 8.43 -2.17
C VAL A 38 -13.06 9.82 -1.53
N VAL A 39 -12.44 9.95 -0.35
CA VAL A 39 -12.39 11.25 0.35
C VAL A 39 -11.60 12.29 -0.45
N SER A 40 -10.50 11.89 -1.10
CA SER A 40 -9.74 12.80 -1.97
C SER A 40 -10.55 13.27 -3.18
N LEU A 41 -11.32 12.38 -3.82
CA LEU A 41 -12.14 12.73 -4.98
C LEU A 41 -13.29 13.65 -4.56
N CYS A 42 -13.96 13.36 -3.44
CA CYS A 42 -14.97 14.24 -2.88
C CYS A 42 -14.42 15.62 -2.54
N THR A 43 -13.20 15.69 -1.97
CA THR A 43 -12.55 16.96 -1.65
C THR A 43 -12.19 17.73 -2.92
N ALA A 44 -11.70 17.06 -3.97
CA ALA A 44 -11.39 17.69 -5.26
C ALA A 44 -12.65 18.27 -5.94
N ILE A 45 -13.75 17.52 -5.94
CA ILE A 45 -15.04 17.98 -6.48
C ILE A 45 -15.57 19.15 -5.64
N ALA A 46 -15.52 19.04 -4.30
CA ALA A 46 -15.95 20.13 -3.41
C ALA A 46 -15.10 21.39 -3.60
N ALA A 47 -13.79 21.25 -3.78
CA ALA A 47 -12.88 22.35 -4.07
C ALA A 47 -13.17 22.98 -5.43
N TRP A 48 -13.49 22.18 -6.44
CA TRP A 48 -13.90 22.67 -7.76
C TRP A 48 -15.17 23.51 -7.68
N HIS A 49 -16.19 23.02 -6.98
CA HIS A 49 -17.43 23.78 -6.75
C HIS A 49 -17.18 25.07 -5.97
N TRP A 50 -16.29 25.03 -4.98
CA TRP A 50 -15.89 26.21 -4.20
C TRP A 50 -15.13 27.25 -5.04
N LEU A 51 -14.21 26.82 -5.90
CA LEU A 51 -13.44 27.73 -6.77
C LEU A 51 -14.28 28.35 -7.90
N THR A 52 -15.30 27.64 -8.36
CA THR A 52 -16.16 28.09 -9.46
C THR A 52 -17.26 29.04 -8.96
N ASP A 53 -17.46 29.15 -7.64
CA ASP A 53 -18.45 30.07 -7.08
C ASP A 53 -17.97 31.54 -7.19
N PRO A 54 -18.74 32.41 -7.87
CA PRO A 54 -18.39 33.81 -8.09
C PRO A 54 -18.33 34.65 -6.81
N LEU A 55 -18.86 34.16 -5.68
CA LEU A 55 -18.82 34.86 -4.39
C LEU A 55 -17.52 34.61 -3.63
N THR A 56 -16.82 33.51 -3.89
CA THR A 56 -15.57 33.10 -3.23
C THR A 56 -14.45 34.14 -3.24
N PRO A 57 -14.17 34.87 -4.35
CA PRO A 57 -13.11 35.89 -4.38
C PRO A 57 -13.48 37.19 -3.66
N VAL A 58 -14.75 37.37 -3.27
CA VAL A 58 -15.27 38.63 -2.70
C VAL A 58 -15.40 38.56 -1.18
N VAL A 59 -15.50 37.35 -0.63
CA VAL A 59 -15.65 37.10 0.81
C VAL A 59 -14.34 36.62 1.45
N SER A 60 -14.14 36.93 2.73
CA SER A 60 -13.00 36.40 3.48
C SER A 60 -13.06 34.88 3.57
N LEU A 61 -11.88 34.22 3.64
CA LEU A 61 -11.78 32.76 3.70
C LEU A 61 -12.67 32.16 4.80
N THR A 62 -12.66 32.72 6.00
CA THR A 62 -13.47 32.21 7.13
C THR A 62 -14.97 32.26 6.85
N GLN A 63 -15.44 33.32 6.19
CA GLN A 63 -16.83 33.47 5.78
C GLN A 63 -17.20 32.48 4.66
N SER A 64 -16.28 32.28 3.72
CA SER A 64 -16.43 31.33 2.61
C SER A 64 -16.50 29.88 3.10
N LEU A 65 -15.65 29.51 4.08
CA LEU A 65 -15.69 28.18 4.70
C LEU A 65 -17.01 27.90 5.43
N TRP A 66 -17.61 28.92 6.04
CA TRP A 66 -18.95 28.81 6.65
C TRP A 66 -20.05 28.66 5.61
N ASN A 67 -19.92 29.31 4.46
CA ASN A 67 -20.90 29.26 3.37
C ASN A 67 -20.88 27.92 2.61
N HIS A 68 -19.73 27.23 2.59
CA HIS A 68 -19.56 25.93 1.90
C HIS A 68 -19.26 24.78 2.88
N PRO A 69 -20.25 24.32 3.66
CA PRO A 69 -20.05 23.29 4.67
C PRO A 69 -19.57 21.96 4.07
N PHE A 70 -19.95 21.65 2.82
CA PHE A 70 -19.51 20.41 2.15
C PHE A 70 -17.99 20.37 1.90
N PHE A 71 -17.40 21.49 1.47
CA PHE A 71 -15.96 21.63 1.31
C PHE A 71 -15.25 21.56 2.66
N THR A 72 -15.75 22.28 3.66
CA THR A 72 -15.17 22.30 5.00
C THR A 72 -15.18 20.91 5.65
N VAL A 73 -16.29 20.16 5.56
CA VAL A 73 -16.40 18.80 6.14
C VAL A 73 -15.47 17.81 5.42
N THR A 74 -15.45 17.80 4.09
CA THR A 74 -14.60 16.87 3.31
C THR A 74 -13.11 17.18 3.50
N SER A 75 -12.73 18.46 3.51
CA SER A 75 -11.37 18.91 3.81
C SER A 75 -10.93 18.58 5.23
N THR A 76 -11.80 18.79 6.23
CA THR A 76 -11.52 18.42 7.63
C THR A 76 -11.36 16.92 7.79
N LEU A 77 -12.23 16.12 7.16
CA LEU A 77 -12.13 14.65 7.17
C LEU A 77 -10.83 14.18 6.52
N LEU A 78 -10.44 14.77 5.39
CA LEU A 78 -9.18 14.47 4.73
C LEU A 78 -7.98 14.79 5.66
N LEU A 79 -8.01 15.93 6.34
CA LEU A 79 -6.97 16.34 7.28
C LEU A 79 -6.88 15.39 8.49
N LEU A 80 -8.02 14.96 9.05
CA LEU A 80 -8.07 13.95 10.10
C LEU A 80 -7.50 12.60 9.65
N LEU A 81 -7.82 12.15 8.43
CA LEU A 81 -7.25 10.94 7.83
C LEU A 81 -5.72 11.01 7.71
N PHE A 82 -5.19 12.19 7.37
CA PHE A 82 -3.75 12.44 7.36
C PHE A 82 -3.13 12.40 8.76
N ILE A 83 -3.75 13.02 9.76
CA ILE A 83 -3.27 13.03 11.16
C ILE A 83 -3.26 11.62 11.76
N VAL A 84 -4.32 10.83 11.52
CA VAL A 84 -4.39 9.42 11.94
C VAL A 84 -3.29 8.57 11.28
N GLY A 85 -2.63 9.09 10.25
CA GLY A 85 -1.50 8.44 9.63
C GLY A 85 -1.94 7.32 8.69
N VAL A 86 -3.03 7.53 7.93
CA VAL A 86 -3.47 6.60 6.89
C VAL A 86 -2.33 6.21 5.95
N HIS A 87 -1.39 7.13 5.68
CA HIS A 87 -0.19 6.84 4.90
C HIS A 87 0.60 5.64 5.46
N ARG A 88 0.74 5.50 6.79
CA ARG A 88 1.38 4.33 7.39
C ARG A 88 0.53 3.07 7.22
N LYS A 89 -0.79 3.20 7.31
CA LYS A 89 -1.73 2.07 7.16
C LYS A 89 -1.73 1.51 5.73
N VAL A 90 -1.58 2.34 4.69
CA VAL A 90 -1.62 1.90 3.29
C VAL A 90 -0.29 1.33 2.77
N ILE A 91 0.83 1.60 3.46
CA ILE A 91 2.20 1.17 3.10
C ILE A 91 2.68 0.02 3.99
N ALA A 92 2.03 -0.25 5.13
CA ALA A 92 2.44 -1.34 6.03
C ALA A 92 2.63 -2.71 5.32
N PRO A 93 1.75 -3.17 4.42
CA PRO A 93 1.95 -4.46 3.74
C PRO A 93 3.11 -4.43 2.76
N SER A 94 3.27 -3.33 2.00
CA SER A 94 4.36 -3.23 1.03
C SER A 94 5.72 -3.16 1.72
N ILE A 95 5.80 -2.55 2.92
CA ILE A 95 6.99 -2.58 3.76
C ILE A 95 7.27 -4.01 4.23
N ILE A 96 6.27 -4.72 4.77
CA ILE A 96 6.46 -6.10 5.26
C ILE A 96 6.93 -7.01 4.13
N THR A 97 6.26 -7.00 2.97
CA THR A 97 6.68 -7.79 1.80
C THR A 97 8.08 -7.41 1.33
N ALA A 98 8.45 -6.13 1.33
CA ALA A 98 9.79 -5.69 0.97
C ALA A 98 10.87 -6.19 1.96
N ARG A 99 10.57 -6.17 3.27
CA ARG A 99 11.47 -6.71 4.30
C ARG A 99 11.63 -8.22 4.16
N THR A 100 10.55 -8.95 3.94
CA THR A 100 10.59 -10.40 3.68
C THR A 100 11.39 -10.72 2.43
N ARG A 101 11.18 -9.98 1.33
CA ARG A 101 11.99 -10.11 0.10
C ARG A 101 13.47 -9.89 0.36
N SER A 102 13.84 -8.93 1.21
CA SER A 102 15.24 -8.67 1.55
C SER A 102 15.91 -9.88 2.20
N VAL A 103 15.22 -10.54 3.14
CA VAL A 103 15.74 -11.75 3.82
C VAL A 103 15.74 -12.95 2.88
N LEU A 104 14.67 -13.13 2.09
CA LEU A 104 14.59 -14.22 1.11
C LEU A 104 15.66 -14.11 0.03
N ASN A 105 16.10 -12.90 -0.30
CA ASN A 105 17.12 -12.67 -1.32
C ASN A 105 18.47 -13.30 -0.95
N ASP A 106 18.81 -13.37 0.34
CA ASP A 106 20.04 -14.03 0.83
C ASP A 106 20.03 -15.54 0.54
N PHE A 107 18.84 -16.13 0.41
CA PHE A 107 18.62 -17.54 0.07
C PHE A 107 18.39 -17.78 -1.43
N ASN A 108 18.61 -16.78 -2.29
CA ASN A 108 18.20 -16.80 -3.71
C ASN A 108 16.69 -17.05 -3.88
N MET A 109 15.87 -16.51 -2.99
CA MET A 109 14.41 -16.58 -3.06
C MET A 109 13.82 -15.17 -3.10
N SER A 110 12.56 -15.08 -3.50
CA SER A 110 11.74 -13.88 -3.46
C SER A 110 10.30 -14.30 -3.19
N CYS A 111 9.41 -13.36 -2.92
CA CYS A 111 7.98 -13.63 -2.81
C CYS A 111 7.17 -12.58 -3.58
N ASP A 112 6.00 -12.95 -4.09
CA ASP A 112 5.08 -12.02 -4.74
C ASP A 112 4.30 -11.19 -3.71
N GLU A 113 3.55 -10.17 -4.16
CA GLU A 113 2.69 -9.35 -3.28
C GLU A 113 1.56 -10.15 -2.62
N THR A 114 1.27 -11.34 -3.13
CA THR A 114 0.33 -12.31 -2.55
C THR A 114 0.97 -13.24 -1.51
N GLY A 115 2.30 -13.23 -1.37
CA GLY A 115 3.04 -14.14 -0.49
C GLY A 115 3.51 -15.45 -1.13
N LYS A 116 3.22 -15.64 -2.43
CA LYS A 116 3.72 -16.80 -3.20
C LYS A 116 5.24 -16.77 -3.31
N LEU A 117 5.91 -17.89 -3.06
CA LEU A 117 7.36 -17.98 -3.10
C LEU A 117 7.88 -18.12 -4.54
N ILE A 118 8.98 -17.45 -4.86
CA ILE A 118 9.66 -17.45 -6.16
C ILE A 118 11.13 -17.82 -5.92
N LEU A 119 11.57 -18.94 -6.47
CA LEU A 119 12.97 -19.34 -6.45
C LEU A 119 13.71 -18.58 -7.55
N LYS A 120 14.77 -17.84 -7.20
CA LYS A 120 15.67 -17.27 -8.20
C LYS A 120 16.64 -18.35 -8.65
N PRO A 121 16.90 -18.48 -9.96
CA PRO A 121 17.94 -19.38 -10.43
C PRO A 121 19.28 -18.96 -9.82
N ARG A 122 20.06 -19.93 -9.33
CA ARG A 122 21.44 -19.71 -8.89
C ARG A 122 22.19 -19.07 -10.07
N PRO A 123 22.96 -17.98 -9.88
CA PRO A 123 23.75 -17.42 -10.96
C PRO A 123 24.73 -18.49 -11.43
N ALA A 124 24.42 -19.13 -12.56
CA ALA A 124 25.38 -19.94 -13.28
C ALA A 124 26.47 -18.98 -13.75
N ASN A 125 27.70 -19.21 -13.30
CA ASN A 125 28.89 -18.47 -13.67
C ASN A 125 28.83 -17.92 -15.11
N ILE A 126 28.58 -16.62 -15.27
CA ILE A 126 28.90 -15.87 -16.49
C ILE A 126 30.37 -15.43 -16.42
N LEU A 127 31.23 -16.39 -16.07
CA LEU A 127 32.68 -16.21 -15.94
C LEU A 127 33.45 -16.95 -17.05
N SER A 128 32.77 -17.29 -18.14
CA SER A 128 33.38 -17.89 -19.32
C SER A 128 32.91 -17.12 -20.56
N CYS A 129 33.79 -16.23 -21.03
CA CYS A 129 33.97 -15.72 -22.40
C CYS A 129 34.31 -14.22 -22.42
N HIS A 130 35.43 -13.86 -21.80
CA HIS A 130 36.26 -12.73 -22.24
C HIS A 130 37.72 -13.11 -22.02
N TYR A 131 38.21 -14.03 -22.85
CA TYR A 131 39.61 -14.19 -23.22
C TYR A 131 39.65 -14.50 -24.71
#